data_AF-A0AAX7TVZ4-F1
#
_entry.id   AF-A0AAX7TVZ4-F1
#
_cell.length_a   1.000
_cell.length_b   1.000
_cell.length_c   1.000
_cell.angle_alpha   90.00
_cell.angle_beta   90.00
_cell.angle_gamma   90.00
#
_symmetry.space_group_name_H-M   'P 1'
#
loop_
_entity.id
_entity.type
_entity.pdbx_description
1 polymer ?
#
loop_
_entity_poly.entity_id
_entity_poly.type
_entity_poly.pdbx_seq_one_letter_code
_entity_poly.pdbx_strand_id
1 'polypeptide(L)'
;MIVFVALTKLIFTNGSNNILFVGNNTEGFSLYKCENHRCRILMLNRFFVKCGYAGSNFPEHIFPALVGRPIIRSTAKVGNIEIKDLMVGDEASELRSMLEVNYPMENGIVRNWDDMKHLWDYTFGPEKLNIDSRNCKILLTEPPMNPTKNREKIIEVMFETYQFAGVYIAIQAVLTLYAQGLLTGVVVDSGDGVTHICPVYEGFSLPHLTRRLDIAGRDITRYLIKLLLLRGYAFNHSADFETVRMMKEKLCYVGYNIEQEQKLALETTVLVESYTLPDGRVIKVGGERFEAPEALFQPHLINVEGVGVAELLFNTIQAADIDTRPEFYKHIVLSGGSTMYPGLPSRLERELKQLYLERVLKGDVDKLSKFKIRIEDPPRRKHMVFLGGAVLADIMKDKDNFWLTREEYQEKGVRVLEKLGVTVR
;
A
#
# COMPACT_ATOMS: atom_id res chain seq x y z
N MET A 1 -3.79 32.02 8.92
CA MET A 1 -3.58 32.01 10.39
C MET A 1 -4.97 32.18 11.01
N ILE A 2 -5.40 31.30 11.93
CA ILE A 2 -6.80 30.94 12.26
C ILE A 2 -7.31 29.94 11.21
N VAL A 3 -7.34 28.62 11.42
CA VAL A 3 -8.03 27.82 12.44
C VAL A 3 -7.16 26.59 12.78
N PHE A 4 -6.54 26.57 13.96
CA PHE A 4 -5.85 25.38 14.50
C PHE A 4 -5.74 25.50 16.03
N VAL A 5 -6.88 25.64 16.72
CA VAL A 5 -6.95 25.54 18.19
C VAL A 5 -8.30 24.96 18.58
N ALA A 6 -8.41 23.63 18.64
CA ALA A 6 -9.46 22.93 19.39
C ALA A 6 -9.16 21.43 19.49
N LEU A 7 -8.00 21.08 20.06
CA LEU A 7 -7.77 19.73 20.57
C LEU A 7 -6.77 19.83 21.72
N THR A 8 -7.27 20.25 22.87
CA THR A 8 -6.50 20.22 24.11
C THR A 8 -7.45 19.95 25.27
N LYS A 9 -7.20 18.81 25.94
CA LYS A 9 -7.66 18.43 27.28
C LYS A 9 -9.16 18.18 27.48
N LEU A 10 -9.49 16.90 27.70
CA LEU A 10 -10.22 16.47 28.90
C LEU A 10 -9.99 14.96 29.11
N ILE A 11 -8.90 14.66 29.81
CA ILE A 11 -8.74 13.42 30.59
C ILE A 11 -9.20 13.78 32.00
N PHE A 12 -10.28 13.16 32.46
CA PHE A 12 -10.54 13.01 33.89
C PHE A 12 -10.85 11.54 34.16
N THR A 13 -9.97 10.92 34.94
CA THR A 13 -10.18 9.64 35.61
C THR A 13 -11.06 9.86 36.83
N ASN A 14 -12.15 9.11 36.97
CA ASN A 14 -12.52 8.51 38.25
C ASN A 14 -13.48 7.34 38.01
N GLY A 15 -13.16 6.21 38.64
CA GLY A 15 -13.82 4.93 38.44
C GLY A 15 -15.25 4.92 38.92
N SER A 16 -16.11 4.28 38.12
CA SER A 16 -17.32 3.53 38.49
C SER A 16 -17.96 3.06 37.19
N ASN A 17 -18.24 1.76 37.09
CA ASN A 17 -19.00 1.17 35.98
C ASN A 17 -20.40 1.82 35.87
N ASN A 18 -20.88 1.93 34.63
CA ASN A 18 -22.25 2.27 34.16
C ASN A 18 -22.56 3.75 33.86
N ILE A 19 -22.84 4.04 32.59
CA ILE A 19 -23.77 5.11 32.15
C ILE A 19 -24.51 4.55 30.92
N LEU A 20 -25.66 3.91 31.11
CA LEU A 20 -27.04 4.44 30.97
C LEU A 20 -27.32 5.18 29.65
N PHE A 21 -27.96 4.46 28.72
CA PHE A 21 -28.77 5.00 27.63
C PHE A 21 -30.16 5.32 28.16
N VAL A 22 -30.63 6.57 28.07
CA VAL A 22 -32.07 6.89 28.06
C VAL A 22 -32.33 8.10 27.17
N GLY A 23 -33.22 7.90 26.21
CA GLY A 23 -33.85 8.92 25.38
C GLY A 23 -34.93 8.28 24.51
N ASN A 24 -36.04 7.85 25.13
CA ASN A 24 -37.25 7.42 24.44
C ASN A 24 -37.98 8.65 23.87
N ASN A 25 -38.27 8.64 22.58
CA ASN A 25 -39.60 9.00 22.08
C ASN A 25 -39.84 8.33 20.72
N THR A 26 -40.98 7.66 20.66
CA THR A 26 -41.53 6.86 19.57
C THR A 26 -42.01 7.76 18.44
N GLU A 27 -41.28 7.79 17.33
CA GLU A 27 -41.78 8.12 15.98
C GLU A 27 -40.69 7.75 14.96
N GLY A 28 -40.96 6.74 14.13
CA GLY A 28 -40.21 6.43 12.91
C GLY A 28 -38.77 5.91 13.11
N PHE A 29 -38.54 4.63 12.82
CA PHE A 29 -37.24 4.20 12.33
C PHE A 29 -36.95 4.94 11.02
N SER A 30 -36.37 6.13 11.12
CA SER A 30 -35.69 6.76 10.00
C SER A 30 -34.52 5.86 9.68
N LEU A 31 -34.68 4.99 8.66
CA LEU A 31 -33.55 4.62 7.84
C LEU A 31 -32.80 5.92 7.59
N TYR A 32 -31.60 6.08 8.13
CA TYR A 32 -30.64 7.02 7.59
C TYR A 32 -30.23 6.46 6.23
N LYS A 33 -31.16 6.57 5.29
CA LYS A 33 -30.92 6.57 3.87
C LYS A 33 -30.06 7.80 3.68
N CYS A 34 -28.75 7.58 3.70
CA CYS A 34 -27.75 8.62 3.53
C CYS A 34 -27.84 9.10 2.07
N GLU A 35 -28.86 9.90 1.81
CA GLU A 35 -29.11 10.71 0.62
C GLU A 35 -28.36 12.03 0.85
N ASN A 36 -27.16 12.13 0.27
CA ASN A 36 -26.62 13.34 -0.40
C ASN A 36 -25.11 13.16 -0.66
N HIS A 37 -24.74 13.22 -1.94
CA HIS A 37 -23.39 13.42 -2.49
C HIS A 37 -22.25 12.57 -1.93
N ARG A 38 -22.26 11.26 -2.22
CA ARG A 38 -21.17 10.36 -1.83
C ARG A 38 -20.00 10.46 -2.82
N CYS A 39 -18.96 11.21 -2.48
CA CYS A 39 -17.63 10.98 -3.05
C CYS A 39 -17.16 9.58 -2.64
N ARG A 40 -16.82 8.74 -3.62
CA ARG A 40 -16.44 7.34 -3.40
C ARG A 40 -14.98 7.15 -3.77
N ILE A 41 -14.28 6.25 -3.08
CA ILE A 41 -12.83 6.11 -3.24
C ILE A 41 -12.52 4.71 -3.66
N LEU A 42 -11.87 4.60 -4.81
CA LEU A 42 -11.30 3.36 -5.26
C LEU A 42 -9.79 3.47 -5.22
N MET A 43 -9.17 2.82 -4.24
CA MET A 43 -7.72 2.63 -4.27
C MET A 43 -7.38 1.31 -4.92
N LEU A 44 -6.87 1.41 -6.14
CA LEU A 44 -6.15 0.34 -6.77
C LEU A 44 -4.76 0.28 -6.18
N ASN A 45 -4.50 -0.69 -5.31
CA ASN A 45 -3.14 -1.05 -4.94
C ASN A 45 -2.78 -2.38 -5.60
N ARG A 46 -1.87 -2.33 -6.58
CA ARG A 46 -0.92 -3.34 -7.12
C ARG A 46 -1.21 -4.85 -6.97
N PHE A 47 -1.57 -5.37 -5.79
CA PHE A 47 -1.90 -6.78 -5.52
C PHE A 47 -3.20 -6.98 -4.71
N PHE A 48 -3.63 -5.99 -3.92
CA PHE A 48 -4.91 -5.99 -3.22
C PHE A 48 -5.66 -4.70 -3.54
N VAL A 49 -6.84 -4.82 -4.12
CA VAL A 49 -7.73 -3.67 -4.27
C VAL A 49 -8.25 -3.27 -2.90
N LYS A 50 -8.19 -1.98 -2.58
CA LYS A 50 -8.70 -1.39 -1.34
C LYS A 50 -9.72 -0.34 -1.72
N CYS A 51 -10.99 -0.60 -1.50
CA CYS A 51 -12.04 0.34 -1.87
C CYS A 51 -12.97 0.65 -0.69
N GLY A 52 -13.64 1.80 -0.79
CA GLY A 52 -14.56 2.27 0.24
C GLY A 52 -15.04 3.68 -0.07
N TYR A 53 -15.46 4.39 0.98
CA TYR A 53 -16.04 5.72 0.85
C TYR A 53 -15.11 6.81 1.38
N ALA A 54 -15.33 8.04 0.92
CA ALA A 54 -14.72 9.21 1.54
C ALA A 54 -15.10 9.30 3.02
N GLY A 55 -14.17 9.73 3.86
CA GLY A 55 -14.34 9.80 5.32
C GLY A 55 -14.25 8.44 6.04
N SER A 56 -14.08 7.32 5.33
CA SER A 56 -13.89 6.01 5.97
C SER A 56 -12.48 5.87 6.57
N ASN A 57 -12.42 5.44 7.83
CA ASN A 57 -11.14 5.18 8.51
C ASN A 57 -10.45 3.88 8.06
N PHE A 58 -11.20 2.95 7.47
CA PHE A 58 -10.72 1.67 6.96
C PHE A 58 -11.30 1.44 5.57
N PRO A 59 -10.59 0.73 4.67
CA PRO A 59 -11.20 0.23 3.44
C PRO A 59 -12.36 -0.70 3.81
N GLU A 60 -13.50 -0.50 3.15
CA GLU A 60 -14.69 -1.33 3.36
C GLU A 60 -14.49 -2.72 2.77
N HIS A 61 -13.82 -2.79 1.62
CA HIS A 61 -13.43 -4.05 1.01
C HIS A 61 -11.95 -4.08 0.68
N ILE A 62 -11.34 -5.24 0.95
CA ILE A 62 -9.97 -5.57 0.59
C ILE A 62 -10.00 -6.96 -0.03
N PHE A 63 -9.58 -7.07 -1.28
CA PHE A 63 -9.57 -8.35 -2.00
C PHE A 63 -8.41 -8.38 -3.01
N PRO A 64 -7.93 -9.57 -3.41
CA PRO A 64 -6.78 -9.67 -4.28
C PRO A 64 -7.10 -9.18 -5.71
N ALA A 65 -6.16 -8.47 -6.32
CA ALA A 65 -6.29 -7.94 -7.67
C ALA A 65 -5.98 -9.03 -8.71
N LEU A 66 -6.86 -10.02 -8.80
CA LEU A 66 -6.68 -11.20 -9.64
C LEU A 66 -7.93 -11.52 -10.45
N VAL A 67 -7.68 -12.08 -11.64
CA VAL A 67 -8.71 -12.51 -12.60
C VAL A 67 -8.37 -13.93 -13.01
N GLY A 68 -9.28 -14.86 -12.76
CA GLY A 68 -9.12 -16.28 -13.04
C GLY A 68 -10.07 -16.74 -14.15
N ARG A 69 -9.54 -17.53 -15.08
CA ARG A 69 -10.33 -18.19 -16.14
C ARG A 69 -10.28 -19.70 -15.94
N PRO A 70 -11.40 -20.44 -16.03
CA PRO A 70 -11.39 -21.88 -15.84
C PRO A 70 -10.53 -22.60 -16.89
N ILE A 71 -9.66 -23.50 -16.42
CA ILE A 71 -8.81 -24.33 -17.30
C ILE A 71 -9.68 -25.36 -18.06
N ILE A 72 -10.75 -25.82 -17.44
CA ILE A 72 -11.70 -26.79 -18.00
C ILE A 72 -13.08 -26.15 -18.05
N ARG A 73 -13.72 -26.16 -19.24
CA ARG A 73 -15.09 -25.65 -19.48
C ARG A 73 -16.17 -26.59 -18.93
N SER A 74 -16.06 -26.99 -17.68
CA SER A 74 -17.12 -27.73 -16.98
C SER A 74 -17.69 -26.85 -15.89
N THR A 75 -18.99 -26.57 -15.96
CA THR A 75 -19.78 -25.94 -14.89
C THR A 75 -19.88 -26.91 -13.71
N ALA A 76 -18.79 -27.03 -12.96
CA ALA A 76 -18.75 -27.79 -11.72
C ALA A 76 -18.98 -26.82 -10.57
N LYS A 77 -19.91 -27.15 -9.65
CA LYS A 77 -19.98 -26.47 -8.35
C LYS A 77 -18.91 -27.05 -7.45
N VAL A 78 -18.06 -26.20 -6.91
CA VAL A 78 -17.04 -26.59 -5.94
C VAL A 78 -17.38 -25.92 -4.62
N GLY A 79 -17.91 -26.71 -3.68
CA GLY A 79 -18.46 -26.18 -2.44
C GLY A 79 -19.69 -25.29 -2.71
N ASN A 80 -19.63 -24.04 -2.26
CA ASN A 80 -20.71 -23.05 -2.41
C ASN A 80 -20.56 -22.13 -3.63
N ILE A 81 -19.45 -22.23 -4.37
CA ILE A 81 -19.15 -21.34 -5.49
C ILE A 81 -19.44 -22.06 -6.81
N GLU A 82 -20.22 -21.41 -7.66
CA GLU A 82 -20.45 -21.85 -9.03
C GLU A 82 -19.35 -21.29 -9.94
N ILE A 83 -18.62 -22.16 -10.63
CA ILE A 83 -17.53 -21.75 -11.52
C ILE A 83 -18.14 -21.02 -12.72
N LYS A 84 -17.99 -19.70 -12.75
CA LYS A 84 -18.33 -18.83 -13.89
C LYS A 84 -17.17 -18.87 -14.91
N ASP A 85 -17.44 -18.43 -16.13
CA ASP A 85 -16.42 -18.28 -17.19
C ASP A 85 -15.29 -17.30 -16.79
N LEU A 86 -15.58 -16.42 -15.84
CA LEU A 86 -14.65 -15.44 -15.29
C LEU A 86 -14.88 -15.32 -13.79
N MET A 87 -13.80 -15.50 -13.03
CA MET A 87 -13.79 -15.36 -11.58
C MET A 87 -12.85 -14.21 -11.21
N VAL A 88 -13.23 -13.37 -10.24
CA VAL A 88 -12.45 -12.18 -9.87
C VAL A 88 -12.34 -12.09 -8.35
N GLY A 89 -11.21 -11.58 -7.85
CA GLY A 89 -11.05 -11.31 -6.42
C GLY A 89 -11.04 -12.55 -5.54
N ASP A 90 -11.86 -12.55 -4.49
CA ASP A 90 -11.83 -13.60 -3.46
C ASP A 90 -12.22 -14.97 -4.04
N GLU A 91 -13.25 -15.02 -4.91
CA GLU A 91 -13.72 -16.27 -5.52
C GLU A 91 -12.63 -16.93 -6.39
N ALA A 92 -11.87 -16.12 -7.13
CA ALA A 92 -10.76 -16.62 -7.93
C ALA A 92 -9.51 -16.97 -7.10
N SER A 93 -9.38 -16.40 -5.90
CA SER A 93 -8.31 -16.77 -4.96
C SER A 93 -8.57 -18.13 -4.34
N GLU A 94 -9.83 -18.41 -3.97
CA GLU A 94 -10.24 -19.69 -3.39
C GLU A 94 -10.11 -20.84 -4.39
N LEU A 95 -10.51 -20.61 -5.65
CA LEU A 95 -10.49 -21.62 -6.71
C LEU A 95 -9.22 -21.58 -7.57
N ARG A 96 -8.15 -20.96 -7.08
CA ARG A 96 -6.90 -20.74 -7.83
C ARG A 96 -6.31 -21.99 -8.47
N SER A 97 -6.46 -23.16 -7.84
CA SER A 97 -5.94 -24.43 -8.37
C SER A 97 -6.65 -24.91 -9.63
N MET A 98 -7.86 -24.42 -9.90
CA MET A 98 -8.70 -24.80 -11.04
C MET A 98 -8.75 -23.72 -12.13
N LEU A 99 -8.15 -22.56 -11.86
CA LEU A 99 -8.20 -21.38 -12.70
C LEU A 99 -6.79 -21.04 -13.22
N GLU A 100 -6.72 -20.61 -14.47
CA GLU A 100 -5.58 -19.87 -14.99
C GLU A 100 -5.71 -18.42 -14.49
N VAL A 101 -4.85 -18.04 -13.53
CA VAL A 101 -4.92 -16.75 -12.84
C VAL A 101 -3.95 -15.75 -13.41
N ASN A 102 -4.49 -14.59 -13.81
CA ASN A 102 -3.76 -13.44 -14.31
C ASN A 102 -3.82 -12.27 -13.33
N TYR A 103 -2.74 -11.49 -13.29
CA TYR A 103 -2.67 -10.23 -12.56
C TYR A 103 -2.65 -9.08 -13.59
N PRO A 104 -3.69 -8.22 -13.64
CA PRO A 104 -3.74 -7.14 -14.62
C PRO A 104 -2.67 -6.06 -14.38
N MET A 105 -2.15 -5.99 -13.16
CA MET A 105 -1.12 -5.04 -12.75
C MET A 105 0.20 -5.76 -12.45
N GLU A 106 1.28 -5.26 -13.03
CA GLU A 106 2.64 -5.69 -12.74
C GLU A 106 3.47 -4.50 -12.31
N ASN A 107 4.15 -4.62 -11.16
CA ASN A 107 5.00 -3.56 -10.62
C ASN A 107 4.29 -2.20 -10.45
N GLY A 108 2.97 -2.22 -10.29
CA GLY A 108 2.12 -1.04 -10.16
C GLY A 108 1.61 -0.45 -11.47
N ILE A 109 2.04 -0.98 -12.61
CA ILE A 109 1.61 -0.52 -13.93
C ILE A 109 0.57 -1.51 -14.48
N VAL A 110 -0.52 -0.99 -15.04
CA VAL A 110 -1.53 -1.80 -15.73
C VAL A 110 -0.92 -2.35 -17.02
N ARG A 111 -0.92 -3.67 -17.18
CA ARG A 111 -0.44 -4.37 -18.38
C ARG A 111 -1.58 -4.86 -19.25
N ASN A 112 -2.63 -5.41 -18.63
CA ASN A 112 -3.81 -5.91 -19.33
C ASN A 112 -5.04 -5.08 -18.95
N TRP A 113 -5.51 -4.25 -19.88
CA TRP A 113 -6.67 -3.38 -19.68
C TRP A 113 -8.00 -4.13 -19.70
N ASP A 114 -8.09 -5.28 -20.37
CA ASP A 114 -9.32 -6.07 -20.40
C ASP A 114 -9.55 -6.75 -19.05
N ASP A 115 -8.52 -7.37 -18.49
CA ASP A 115 -8.56 -7.92 -17.13
C ASP A 115 -8.77 -6.81 -16.08
N MET A 116 -8.22 -5.62 -16.31
CA MET A 116 -8.43 -4.47 -15.43
C MET A 116 -9.89 -3.99 -15.41
N LYS A 117 -10.57 -3.96 -16.57
CA LYS A 117 -12.01 -3.65 -16.65
C LYS A 117 -12.84 -4.65 -15.86
N HIS A 118 -12.57 -5.95 -16.01
CA HIS A 118 -13.26 -6.97 -15.22
C HIS A 118 -13.05 -6.81 -13.71
N LEU A 119 -11.83 -6.44 -13.31
CA LEU A 119 -11.54 -6.12 -11.91
C LEU A 119 -12.35 -4.89 -11.44
N TRP A 120 -12.50 -3.87 -12.28
CA TRP A 120 -13.33 -2.71 -11.99
C TRP A 120 -14.83 -3.02 -11.94
N ASP A 121 -15.33 -3.83 -12.87
CA ASP A 121 -16.71 -4.29 -12.86
C ASP A 121 -17.03 -5.03 -11.56
N TYR A 122 -16.11 -5.88 -11.09
CA TYR A 122 -16.22 -6.53 -9.79
C TYR A 122 -16.16 -5.54 -8.61
N THR A 123 -15.31 -4.50 -8.67
CA THR A 123 -15.26 -3.48 -7.60
C THR A 123 -16.55 -2.67 -7.48
N PHE A 124 -17.12 -2.23 -8.61
CA PHE A 124 -18.28 -1.34 -8.63
C PHE A 124 -19.61 -2.10 -8.61
N GLY A 125 -19.57 -3.35 -9.05
CA GLY A 125 -20.71 -4.24 -9.14
C GLY A 125 -21.29 -4.66 -7.78
N PRO A 126 -22.36 -5.47 -7.82
CA PRO A 126 -23.18 -5.79 -6.65
C PRO A 126 -22.46 -6.60 -5.57
N GLU A 127 -21.41 -7.34 -5.93
CA GLU A 127 -20.67 -8.21 -5.01
C GLU A 127 -19.77 -7.42 -4.03
N LYS A 128 -19.38 -6.18 -4.39
CA LYS A 128 -18.55 -5.31 -3.55
C LYS A 128 -19.30 -4.02 -3.20
N LEU A 129 -19.05 -2.93 -3.94
CA LEU A 129 -19.59 -1.62 -3.57
C LEU A 129 -21.06 -1.43 -3.92
N ASN A 130 -21.57 -2.16 -4.93
CA ASN A 130 -22.94 -2.07 -5.44
C ASN A 130 -23.36 -0.62 -5.77
N ILE A 131 -22.68 0.00 -6.73
CA ILE A 131 -22.84 1.42 -7.03
C ILE A 131 -23.21 1.69 -8.49
N ASP A 132 -24.08 2.69 -8.71
CA ASP A 132 -24.23 3.31 -10.02
C ASP A 132 -23.13 4.38 -10.19
N SER A 133 -22.16 4.07 -11.04
CA SER A 133 -20.97 4.91 -11.29
C SER A 133 -21.34 6.31 -11.79
N ARG A 134 -22.43 6.45 -12.55
CA ARG A 134 -22.87 7.72 -13.16
C ARG A 134 -23.17 8.84 -12.17
N ASN A 135 -23.65 8.48 -10.97
CA ASN A 135 -24.02 9.45 -9.93
C ASN A 135 -22.90 9.69 -8.92
N CYS A 136 -21.68 9.20 -9.20
CA CYS A 136 -20.58 9.17 -8.25
C CYS A 136 -19.36 9.94 -8.74
N LYS A 137 -18.60 10.47 -7.79
CA LYS A 137 -17.22 10.92 -8.01
C LYS A 137 -16.25 9.85 -7.50
N ILE A 138 -15.12 9.67 -8.18
CA ILE A 138 -14.13 8.63 -7.86
C ILE A 138 -12.72 9.20 -7.72
N LEU A 139 -12.07 8.94 -6.59
CA LEU A 139 -10.64 9.18 -6.40
C LEU A 139 -9.87 7.88 -6.65
N LEU A 140 -8.92 7.93 -7.58
CA LEU A 140 -8.01 6.86 -7.94
C LEU A 140 -6.59 7.20 -7.49
N THR A 141 -5.79 6.17 -7.26
CA THR A 141 -4.38 6.33 -6.93
C THR A 141 -3.49 5.73 -7.99
N GLU A 142 -2.37 6.38 -8.25
CA GLU A 142 -1.34 5.88 -9.16
C GLU A 142 0.02 5.77 -8.47
N PRO A 143 0.87 4.83 -8.91
CA PRO A 143 2.24 4.77 -8.43
C PRO A 143 3.03 6.00 -8.89
N PRO A 144 4.13 6.31 -8.20
CA PRO A 144 5.12 7.27 -8.68
C PRO A 144 5.63 6.90 -10.08
N MET A 145 5.92 7.91 -10.90
CA MET A 145 6.45 7.74 -12.28
C MET A 145 5.57 6.91 -13.22
N ASN A 146 4.25 6.92 -13.03
CA ASN A 146 3.32 6.28 -13.97
C ASN A 146 3.37 6.97 -15.35
N PRO A 147 3.50 6.23 -16.47
CA PRO A 147 3.44 6.81 -17.80
C PRO A 147 2.15 7.60 -18.05
N THR A 148 2.26 8.76 -18.71
CA THR A 148 1.10 9.60 -19.03
C THR A 148 0.05 8.84 -19.82
N LYS A 149 0.44 8.03 -20.80
CA LYS A 149 -0.46 7.17 -21.58
C LYS A 149 -1.38 6.29 -20.73
N ASN A 150 -0.88 5.76 -19.61
CA ASN A 150 -1.70 4.95 -18.71
C ASN A 150 -2.71 5.82 -17.97
N ARG A 151 -2.30 7.02 -17.55
CA ARG A 151 -3.19 8.00 -16.91
C ARG A 151 -4.30 8.43 -17.86
N GLU A 152 -3.96 8.69 -19.12
CA GLU A 152 -4.93 8.99 -20.18
C GLU A 152 -5.93 7.85 -20.36
N LYS A 153 -5.45 6.61 -20.43
CA LYS A 153 -6.32 5.44 -20.59
C LYS A 153 -7.22 5.19 -19.38
N ILE A 154 -6.74 5.45 -18.16
CA ILE A 154 -7.58 5.40 -16.95
C ILE A 154 -8.74 6.40 -17.07
N ILE A 155 -8.44 7.66 -17.42
CA ILE A 155 -9.45 8.70 -17.58
C ILE A 155 -10.47 8.34 -18.66
N GLU A 156 -10.00 7.86 -19.82
CA GLU A 156 -10.84 7.39 -20.91
C GLU A 156 -11.81 6.30 -20.44
N VAL A 157 -11.31 5.25 -19.78
CA VAL A 157 -12.17 4.16 -19.28
C VAL A 157 -13.16 4.66 -18.21
N MET A 158 -12.73 5.55 -17.31
CA MET A 158 -13.58 6.06 -16.22
C MET A 158 -14.73 6.95 -16.72
N PHE A 159 -14.50 7.76 -17.76
CA PHE A 159 -15.55 8.62 -18.32
C PHE A 159 -16.34 7.98 -19.46
N GLU A 160 -15.71 7.18 -20.34
CA GLU A 160 -16.40 6.58 -21.49
C GLU A 160 -17.14 5.30 -21.11
N THR A 161 -16.48 4.38 -20.38
CA THR A 161 -17.06 3.08 -20.01
C THR A 161 -17.94 3.22 -18.76
N TYR A 162 -17.38 3.75 -17.67
CA TYR A 162 -18.09 3.83 -16.39
C TYR A 162 -18.88 5.12 -16.19
N GLN A 163 -18.59 6.16 -16.98
CA GLN A 163 -19.36 7.41 -16.99
C GLN A 163 -19.46 8.12 -15.64
N PHE A 164 -18.39 8.09 -14.83
CA PHE A 164 -18.35 8.79 -13.54
C PHE A 164 -18.60 10.30 -13.70
N ALA A 165 -19.27 10.92 -12.72
CA ALA A 165 -19.55 12.36 -12.72
C ALA A 165 -18.29 13.19 -12.53
N GLY A 166 -17.35 12.68 -11.72
CA GLY A 166 -16.04 13.30 -11.55
C GLY A 166 -14.95 12.32 -11.16
N VAL A 167 -13.74 12.56 -11.64
CA VAL A 167 -12.57 11.70 -11.43
C VAL A 167 -11.42 12.54 -10.88
N TYR A 168 -10.66 11.98 -9.95
CA TYR A 168 -9.39 12.55 -9.52
C TYR A 168 -8.32 11.47 -9.41
N ILE A 169 -7.10 11.76 -9.88
CA ILE A 169 -5.97 10.83 -9.80
C ILE A 169 -4.92 11.44 -8.87
N ALA A 170 -4.60 10.70 -7.81
CA ALA A 170 -3.67 11.12 -6.78
C ALA A 170 -2.43 10.22 -6.74
N ILE A 171 -1.27 10.84 -6.50
CA ILE A 171 -0.01 10.10 -6.29
C ILE A 171 -0.03 9.48 -4.89
N GLN A 172 0.30 8.20 -4.80
CA GLN A 172 0.26 7.43 -3.55
C GLN A 172 1.06 8.09 -2.40
N ALA A 173 2.27 8.55 -2.68
CA ALA A 173 3.15 9.18 -1.68
C ALA A 173 2.60 10.52 -1.14
N VAL A 174 1.93 11.31 -1.96
CA VAL A 174 1.36 12.59 -1.52
C VAL A 174 0.21 12.33 -0.53
N LEU A 175 -0.62 11.32 -0.81
CA LEU A 175 -1.71 10.94 0.08
C LEU A 175 -1.22 10.43 1.44
N THR A 176 -0.11 9.69 1.47
CA THR A 176 0.43 9.17 2.74
C THR A 176 0.92 10.29 3.67
N LEU A 177 1.51 11.36 3.12
CA LEU A 177 1.91 12.52 3.92
C LEU A 177 0.70 13.31 4.40
N TYR A 178 -0.30 13.50 3.53
CA TYR A 178 -1.56 14.15 3.91
C TYR A 178 -2.30 13.41 5.02
N ALA A 179 -2.24 12.07 5.04
CA ALA A 179 -2.80 11.27 6.13
C ALA A 179 -2.16 11.56 7.49
N GLN A 180 -0.91 12.03 7.52
CA GLN A 180 -0.19 12.45 8.73
C GLN A 180 -0.26 13.97 8.98
N GLY A 181 -0.91 14.74 8.11
CA GLY A 181 -0.93 16.20 8.19
C GLY A 181 0.42 16.84 7.83
N LEU A 182 1.25 16.15 7.04
CA LEU A 182 2.53 16.65 6.56
C LEU A 182 2.42 17.08 5.09
N LEU A 183 3.09 18.18 4.74
CA LEU A 183 3.22 18.65 3.35
C LEU A 183 4.61 18.35 2.76
N THR A 184 5.62 18.27 3.62
CA THR A 184 7.02 18.00 3.24
C THR A 184 7.50 16.75 3.95
N GLY A 185 8.20 15.88 3.23
CA GLY A 185 8.73 14.64 3.78
C GLY A 185 9.17 13.66 2.69
N VAL A 186 9.70 12.51 3.12
CA VAL A 186 10.07 11.41 2.22
C VAL A 186 9.27 10.19 2.58
N VAL A 187 8.53 9.66 1.60
CA VAL A 187 7.72 8.46 1.77
C VAL A 187 8.49 7.26 1.29
N VAL A 188 8.62 6.25 2.15
CA VAL A 188 9.08 4.91 1.79
C VAL A 188 7.86 4.03 1.66
N ASP A 189 7.38 3.85 0.43
CA ASP A 189 6.22 3.00 0.14
C ASP A 189 6.67 1.62 -0.37
N SER A 190 6.61 0.61 0.49
CA SER A 190 6.96 -0.78 0.16
C SER A 190 5.72 -1.65 0.07
N GLY A 191 5.33 -1.97 -1.17
CA GLY A 191 4.13 -2.74 -1.50
C GLY A 191 4.38 -4.24 -1.67
N ASP A 192 3.61 -4.87 -2.57
CA ASP A 192 3.83 -6.27 -2.98
C ASP A 192 4.89 -6.41 -4.08
N GLY A 193 4.83 -5.59 -5.14
CA GLY A 193 5.74 -5.75 -6.29
C GLY A 193 6.94 -4.81 -6.32
N VAL A 194 6.84 -3.61 -5.74
CA VAL A 194 7.89 -2.58 -5.84
C VAL A 194 7.92 -1.71 -4.59
N THR A 195 9.12 -1.26 -4.22
CA THR A 195 9.36 -0.24 -3.19
C THR A 195 9.72 1.09 -3.85
N HIS A 196 9.06 2.18 -3.44
CA HIS A 196 9.35 3.52 -3.92
C HIS A 196 9.82 4.42 -2.78
N ILE A 197 10.77 5.29 -3.08
CA ILE A 197 11.19 6.38 -2.19
C ILE A 197 10.85 7.68 -2.90
N CYS A 198 9.90 8.40 -2.32
CA CYS A 198 9.27 9.57 -2.92
C CYS A 198 9.44 10.79 -2.02
N PRO A 199 10.37 11.69 -2.33
CA PRO A 199 10.42 12.99 -1.67
C PRO A 199 9.29 13.89 -2.17
N VAL A 200 8.63 14.57 -1.23
CA VAL A 200 7.55 15.52 -1.46
C VAL A 200 7.91 16.80 -0.71
N TYR A 201 7.79 17.93 -1.39
CA TYR A 201 8.06 19.24 -0.83
C TYR A 201 6.84 20.15 -1.02
N GLU A 202 6.30 20.69 0.07
CA GLU A 202 5.13 21.57 0.08
C GLU A 202 3.92 21.02 -0.71
N GLY A 203 3.69 19.70 -0.63
CA GLY A 203 2.60 19.00 -1.32
C GLY A 203 2.91 18.57 -2.76
N PHE A 204 4.06 18.94 -3.30
CA PHE A 204 4.50 18.53 -4.64
C PHE A 204 5.51 17.38 -4.57
N SER A 205 5.20 16.27 -5.24
CA SER A 205 6.17 15.18 -5.42
C SER A 205 7.31 15.63 -6.33
N LEU A 206 8.56 15.29 -6.00
CA LEU A 206 9.75 15.61 -6.80
C LEU A 206 10.11 14.42 -7.70
N PRO A 207 9.71 14.38 -8.99
CA PRO A 207 9.84 13.18 -9.81
C PRO A 207 11.29 12.86 -10.16
N HIS A 208 12.14 13.89 -10.29
CA HIS A 208 13.57 13.75 -10.60
C HIS A 208 14.39 13.14 -9.45
N LEU A 209 13.85 13.18 -8.22
CA LEU A 209 14.47 12.54 -7.05
C LEU A 209 13.80 11.22 -6.67
N THR A 210 12.64 10.91 -7.23
CA THR A 210 11.95 9.66 -6.91
C THR A 210 12.77 8.47 -7.38
N ARG A 211 13.01 7.53 -6.46
CA ARG A 211 13.75 6.30 -6.75
C ARG A 211 12.85 5.09 -6.55
N ARG A 212 13.16 4.04 -7.31
CA ARG A 212 12.44 2.79 -7.33
C ARG A 212 13.39 1.63 -7.05
N LEU A 213 12.96 0.72 -6.20
CA LEU A 213 13.60 -0.56 -5.92
C LEU A 213 12.65 -1.68 -6.32
N ASP A 214 13.07 -2.53 -7.25
CA ASP A 214 12.31 -3.69 -7.73
C ASP A 214 12.43 -4.88 -6.77
N ILE A 215 12.25 -4.59 -5.48
CA ILE A 215 12.18 -5.56 -4.39
C ILE A 215 11.04 -5.14 -3.47
N ALA A 216 10.11 -6.05 -3.23
CA ALA A 216 9.03 -5.83 -2.28
C ALA A 216 8.47 -7.17 -1.74
N GLY A 217 7.21 -7.17 -1.30
CA GLY A 217 6.60 -8.30 -0.60
C GLY A 217 6.62 -9.63 -1.37
N ARG A 218 6.46 -9.60 -2.69
CA ARG A 218 6.44 -10.77 -3.58
C ARG A 218 7.80 -11.42 -3.68
N ASP A 219 8.84 -10.61 -3.82
CA ASP A 219 10.23 -11.09 -3.92
C ASP A 219 10.68 -11.70 -2.60
N ILE A 220 10.31 -11.07 -1.47
CA ILE A 220 10.56 -11.63 -0.13
C ILE A 220 9.83 -12.96 0.05
N THR A 221 8.56 -13.08 -0.38
CA THR A 221 7.84 -14.36 -0.33
C THR A 221 8.56 -15.42 -1.18
N ARG A 222 8.99 -15.08 -2.40
CA ARG A 222 9.72 -16.00 -3.29
C ARG A 222 11.06 -16.41 -2.71
N TYR A 223 11.76 -15.49 -2.04
CA TYR A 223 13.01 -15.77 -1.36
C TYR A 223 12.81 -16.67 -0.14
N LEU A 224 11.76 -16.46 0.65
CA LEU A 224 11.41 -17.33 1.77
C LEU A 224 11.14 -18.77 1.29
N ILE A 225 10.45 -18.96 0.15
CA ILE A 225 10.28 -20.30 -0.46
C ILE A 225 11.64 -20.95 -0.73
N LYS A 226 12.58 -20.19 -1.32
CA LYS A 226 13.94 -20.68 -1.61
C LYS A 226 14.69 -21.07 -0.33
N LEU A 227 14.59 -20.27 0.74
CA LEU A 227 15.22 -20.57 2.03
C LEU A 227 14.62 -21.82 2.69
N LEU A 228 13.30 -21.96 2.68
CA LEU A 228 12.62 -23.14 3.21
C LEU A 228 12.97 -24.41 2.42
N LEU A 229 13.18 -24.28 1.10
CA LEU A 229 13.66 -25.37 0.25
C LEU A 229 15.06 -25.83 0.64
N LEU A 230 15.98 -24.90 0.92
CA LEU A 230 17.33 -25.20 1.40
C LEU A 230 17.31 -25.89 2.78
N ARG A 231 16.31 -25.60 3.61
CA ARG A 231 16.08 -26.29 4.89
C ARG A 231 15.52 -27.71 4.74
N GLY A 232 15.09 -28.10 3.54
CA GLY A 232 14.55 -29.42 3.23
C GLY A 232 13.02 -29.50 3.12
N TYR A 233 12.30 -28.37 3.15
CA TYR A 233 10.86 -28.34 2.90
C TYR A 233 10.57 -28.19 1.40
N ALA A 234 9.94 -29.20 0.80
CA ALA A 234 9.62 -29.22 -0.63
C ALA A 234 8.39 -28.34 -0.96
N PHE A 235 8.58 -27.01 -0.93
CA PHE A 235 7.58 -26.05 -1.39
C PHE A 235 7.72 -25.76 -2.88
N ASN A 236 6.58 -25.62 -3.56
CA ASN A 236 6.52 -25.17 -4.94
C ASN A 236 6.31 -23.64 -5.00
N HIS A 237 7.06 -22.97 -5.89
CA HIS A 237 6.98 -21.53 -6.08
C HIS A 237 5.59 -21.00 -6.44
N SER A 238 4.73 -21.80 -7.09
CA SER A 238 3.41 -21.36 -7.55
C SER A 238 2.27 -21.80 -6.61
N ALA A 239 2.23 -23.09 -6.25
CA ALA A 239 1.12 -23.66 -5.48
C ALA A 239 1.14 -23.19 -4.02
N ASP A 240 2.33 -23.10 -3.41
CA ASP A 240 2.47 -22.79 -1.99
C ASP A 240 2.75 -21.31 -1.72
N PHE A 241 2.75 -20.48 -2.77
CA PHE A 241 3.09 -19.06 -2.69
C PHE A 241 2.24 -18.33 -1.63
N GLU A 242 0.94 -18.62 -1.60
CA GLU A 242 -0.01 -17.96 -0.71
C GLU A 242 0.16 -18.42 0.75
N THR A 243 0.41 -19.71 0.95
CA THR A 243 0.74 -20.28 2.27
C THR A 243 2.01 -19.66 2.83
N VAL A 244 3.05 -19.53 2.01
CA VAL A 244 4.32 -18.91 2.42
C VAL A 244 4.18 -17.39 2.58
N ARG A 245 3.29 -16.72 1.84
CA ARG A 245 2.95 -15.30 2.06
C ARG A 245 2.35 -15.10 3.45
N MET A 246 1.39 -15.94 3.86
CA MET A 246 0.79 -15.88 5.19
C MET A 246 1.81 -16.16 6.30
N MET A 247 2.68 -17.15 6.09
CA MET A 247 3.78 -17.46 7.00
C MET A 247 4.75 -16.28 7.16
N LYS A 248 5.13 -15.64 6.06
CA LYS A 248 5.95 -14.42 6.05
C LYS A 248 5.31 -13.31 6.88
N GLU A 249 4.03 -13.04 6.67
CA GLU A 249 3.33 -11.98 7.41
C GLU A 249 3.19 -12.27 8.90
N LYS A 250 3.17 -13.55 9.31
CA LYS A 250 3.03 -13.95 10.71
C LYS A 250 4.36 -14.07 11.46
N LEU A 251 5.41 -14.57 10.82
CA LEU A 251 6.64 -14.99 11.50
C LEU A 251 7.87 -14.13 11.21
N CYS A 252 7.94 -13.51 10.03
CA CYS A 252 9.15 -12.78 9.62
C CYS A 252 9.27 -11.43 10.34
N TYR A 253 10.52 -11.01 10.53
CA TYR A 253 10.87 -9.73 11.13
C TYR A 253 12.19 -9.23 10.52
N VAL A 254 12.52 -7.96 10.73
CA VAL A 254 13.81 -7.40 10.29
C VAL A 254 14.77 -7.40 11.47
N GLY A 255 15.91 -8.05 11.29
CA GLY A 255 17.00 -8.07 12.27
C GLY A 255 17.60 -6.68 12.46
N TYR A 256 17.74 -6.25 13.71
CA TYR A 256 18.44 -4.99 14.01
C TYR A 256 19.92 -5.13 13.67
N ASN A 257 20.59 -6.19 14.15
CA ASN A 257 21.98 -6.51 13.83
C ASN A 257 22.11 -7.94 13.28
N ILE A 258 22.39 -8.07 11.99
CA ILE A 258 22.41 -9.37 11.30
C ILE A 258 23.46 -10.33 11.87
N GLU A 259 24.65 -9.86 12.22
CA GLU A 259 25.68 -10.73 12.82
C GLU A 259 25.23 -11.34 14.15
N GLN A 260 24.49 -10.56 14.95
CA GLN A 260 23.95 -11.02 16.22
C GLN A 260 22.81 -12.01 16.01
N GLU A 261 21.89 -11.72 15.08
CA GLU A 261 20.78 -12.62 14.74
C GLU A 261 21.28 -13.96 14.18
N GLN A 262 22.34 -13.93 13.36
CA GLN A 262 22.99 -15.14 12.85
C GLN A 262 23.61 -15.98 13.97
N LYS A 263 24.29 -15.35 14.95
CA LYS A 263 24.79 -16.06 16.13
C LYS A 263 23.67 -16.68 16.94
N LEU A 264 22.58 -15.93 17.18
CA LEU A 264 21.41 -16.46 17.88
C LEU A 264 20.78 -17.64 17.13
N ALA A 265 20.71 -17.59 15.80
CA ALA A 265 20.17 -18.67 14.98
C ALA A 265 21.05 -19.93 14.98
N LEU A 266 22.37 -19.78 15.03
CA LEU A 266 23.34 -20.88 15.00
C LEU A 266 23.57 -21.51 16.39
N GLU A 267 23.65 -20.67 17.43
CA GLU A 267 24.04 -21.09 18.77
C GLU A 267 22.83 -21.46 19.65
N THR A 268 21.63 -20.99 19.30
CA THR A 268 20.43 -21.20 20.12
C THR A 268 19.20 -21.59 19.29
N THR A 269 18.14 -22.05 19.96
CA THR A 269 16.86 -22.40 19.33
C THR A 269 15.77 -21.35 19.53
N VAL A 270 16.09 -20.19 20.13
CA VAL A 270 15.10 -19.17 20.52
C VAL A 270 14.35 -18.57 19.33
N LEU A 271 14.94 -18.61 18.14
CA LEU A 271 14.34 -18.09 16.91
C LEU A 271 13.42 -19.12 16.23
N VAL A 272 13.43 -20.38 16.66
CA VAL A 272 12.69 -21.46 16.03
C VAL A 272 11.22 -21.42 16.46
N GLU A 273 10.34 -21.13 15.52
CA GLU A 273 8.89 -21.12 15.70
C GLU A 273 8.24 -22.21 14.87
N SER A 274 7.13 -22.76 15.36
CA SER A 274 6.33 -23.75 14.64
C SER A 274 5.20 -23.09 13.86
N TYR A 275 4.93 -23.61 12.65
CA TYR A 275 3.82 -23.17 11.82
C TYR A 275 3.05 -24.37 11.28
N THR A 276 1.73 -24.36 11.45
CA THR A 276 0.85 -25.42 10.93
C THR A 276 0.39 -25.05 9.53
N LEU A 277 0.71 -25.90 8.56
CA LEU A 277 0.27 -25.79 7.17
C LEU A 277 -1.22 -26.17 7.03
N PRO A 278 -1.89 -25.79 5.93
CA PRO A 278 -3.29 -26.12 5.69
C PRO A 278 -3.59 -27.63 5.66
N ASP A 279 -2.60 -28.46 5.34
CA ASP A 279 -2.69 -29.92 5.34
C ASP A 279 -2.50 -30.54 6.75
N GLY A 280 -2.31 -29.71 7.77
CA GLY A 280 -2.08 -30.12 9.16
C GLY A 280 -0.61 -30.42 9.50
N ARG A 281 0.32 -30.39 8.53
CA ARG A 281 1.75 -30.60 8.81
C ARG A 281 2.33 -29.41 9.57
N VAL A 282 3.18 -29.69 10.55
CA VAL A 282 3.87 -28.65 11.32
C VAL A 282 5.30 -28.52 10.83
N ILE A 283 5.66 -27.31 10.38
CA ILE A 283 7.02 -26.96 9.99
C ILE A 283 7.69 -26.10 11.06
N LYS A 284 9.02 -26.06 11.06
CA LYS A 284 9.81 -25.21 11.96
C LYS A 284 10.57 -24.17 11.15
N VAL A 285 10.40 -22.90 11.48
CA VAL A 285 11.04 -21.76 10.81
C VAL A 285 11.91 -21.02 11.83
N GLY A 286 13.18 -20.76 11.48
CA GLY A 286 14.20 -20.24 12.40
C GLY A 286 14.85 -18.98 11.82
N GLY A 287 16.12 -19.08 11.41
CA GLY A 287 16.88 -17.96 10.84
C GLY A 287 16.24 -17.35 9.58
N GLU A 288 15.49 -18.14 8.81
CA GLU A 288 14.80 -17.70 7.60
C GLU A 288 13.80 -16.56 7.87
N ARG A 289 13.35 -16.44 9.13
CA ARG A 289 12.43 -15.38 9.58
C ARG A 289 13.01 -13.98 9.40
N PHE A 290 14.32 -13.80 9.64
CA PHE A 290 14.99 -12.51 9.46
C PHE A 290 15.81 -12.45 8.18
N GLU A 291 16.29 -13.58 7.67
CA GLU A 291 17.02 -13.64 6.41
C GLU A 291 16.14 -13.26 5.22
N ALA A 292 14.85 -13.67 5.21
CA ALA A 292 13.98 -13.34 4.08
C ALA A 292 13.77 -11.83 3.91
N PRO A 293 13.38 -11.05 4.94
CA PRO A 293 13.26 -9.59 4.81
C PRO A 293 14.60 -8.86 4.62
N GLU A 294 15.75 -9.49 4.93
CA GLU A 294 17.07 -8.87 4.72
C GLU A 294 17.34 -8.56 3.25
N ALA A 295 16.66 -9.25 2.31
CA ALA A 295 16.70 -8.91 0.89
C ALA A 295 16.30 -7.45 0.57
N LEU A 296 15.53 -6.77 1.45
CA LEU A 296 15.24 -5.34 1.31
C LEU A 296 16.47 -4.44 1.53
N PHE A 297 17.39 -4.86 2.40
CA PHE A 297 18.62 -4.14 2.73
C PHE A 297 19.80 -4.66 1.90
N GLN A 298 19.75 -5.92 1.47
CA GLN A 298 20.77 -6.61 0.70
C GLN A 298 20.18 -7.23 -0.58
N PRO A 299 19.92 -6.42 -1.63
CA PRO A 299 19.38 -6.87 -2.92
C PRO A 299 20.11 -8.07 -3.56
N HIS A 300 21.43 -8.16 -3.34
CA HIS A 300 22.27 -9.21 -3.91
C HIS A 300 21.86 -10.63 -3.45
N LEU A 301 21.18 -10.79 -2.31
CA LEU A 301 20.70 -12.09 -1.82
C LEU A 301 19.70 -12.77 -2.77
N ILE A 302 18.98 -11.96 -3.55
CA ILE A 302 18.01 -12.42 -4.55
C ILE A 302 18.47 -12.14 -5.98
N ASN A 303 19.78 -11.92 -6.18
CA ASN A 303 20.39 -11.60 -7.48
C ASN A 303 19.80 -10.33 -8.13
N VAL A 304 19.37 -9.36 -7.32
CA VAL A 304 18.93 -8.05 -7.82
C VAL A 304 20.10 -7.07 -7.69
N GLU A 305 20.44 -6.43 -8.80
CA GLU A 305 21.43 -5.35 -8.81
C GLU A 305 20.85 -4.08 -8.20
N GLY A 306 21.62 -3.43 -7.33
CA GLY A 306 21.22 -2.18 -6.70
C GLY A 306 21.60 -2.12 -5.23
N VAL A 307 21.27 -0.99 -4.62
CA VAL A 307 21.48 -0.73 -3.19
C VAL A 307 20.21 -1.04 -2.40
N GLY A 308 20.36 -1.39 -1.13
CA GLY A 308 19.23 -1.64 -0.23
C GLY A 308 18.37 -0.41 0.03
N VAL A 309 17.19 -0.62 0.63
CA VAL A 309 16.22 0.44 0.91
C VAL A 309 16.78 1.59 1.77
N ALA A 310 17.65 1.29 2.74
CA ALA A 310 18.26 2.30 3.60
C ALA A 310 19.25 3.20 2.83
N GLU A 311 20.15 2.59 2.06
CA GLU A 311 21.10 3.32 1.24
C GLU A 311 20.41 4.08 0.09
N LEU A 312 19.38 3.48 -0.52
CA LEU A 312 18.59 4.16 -1.54
C LEU A 312 17.90 5.41 -0.97
N LEU A 313 17.39 5.32 0.26
CA LEU A 313 16.75 6.43 0.97
C LEU A 313 17.77 7.52 1.30
N PHE A 314 18.94 7.14 1.82
CA PHE A 314 20.03 8.08 2.08
C PHE A 314 20.46 8.81 0.81
N ASN A 315 20.71 8.08 -0.28
CA ASN A 315 21.12 8.65 -1.56
C ASN A 315 20.05 9.59 -2.14
N THR A 316 18.77 9.25 -1.98
CA THR A 316 17.65 10.09 -2.42
C THR A 316 17.60 11.41 -1.65
N ILE A 317 17.77 11.38 -0.33
CA ILE A 317 17.80 12.60 0.49
C ILE A 317 19.05 13.43 0.18
N GLN A 318 20.21 12.80 -0.01
CA GLN A 318 21.45 13.51 -0.32
C GLN A 318 21.47 14.12 -1.73
N ALA A 319 20.68 13.60 -2.66
CA ALA A 319 20.51 14.19 -3.98
C ALA A 319 19.62 15.45 -3.98
N ALA A 320 18.85 15.69 -2.91
CA ALA A 320 18.05 16.89 -2.76
C ALA A 320 18.87 18.13 -2.40
N ASP A 321 18.27 19.31 -2.52
CA ASP A 321 18.88 20.59 -2.13
C ASP A 321 19.22 20.61 -0.64
N ILE A 322 20.39 21.16 -0.31
CA ILE A 322 20.97 21.13 1.04
C ILE A 322 19.98 21.64 2.11
N ASP A 323 19.20 22.67 1.77
CA ASP A 323 18.24 23.30 2.67
C ASP A 323 17.03 22.41 2.99
N THR A 324 16.66 21.51 2.08
CA THR A 324 15.51 20.59 2.23
C THR A 324 15.87 19.32 3.00
N ARG A 325 17.14 18.91 2.98
CA ARG A 325 17.59 17.64 3.59
C ARG A 325 17.27 17.51 5.08
N PRO A 326 17.47 18.54 5.93
CA PRO A 326 17.14 18.45 7.34
C PRO A 326 15.65 18.17 7.58
N GLU A 327 14.79 18.69 6.71
CA GLU A 327 13.35 18.48 6.80
C GLU A 327 12.97 17.08 6.34
N PHE A 328 13.59 16.59 5.27
CA PHE A 328 13.43 15.21 4.81
C PHE A 328 13.88 14.18 5.85
N TYR A 329 14.97 14.39 6.56
CA TYR A 329 15.41 13.48 7.63
C TYR A 329 14.49 13.47 8.85
N LYS A 330 13.78 14.57 9.13
CA LYS A 330 12.79 14.65 10.22
C LYS A 330 11.43 14.06 9.85
N HIS A 331 11.14 13.92 8.56
CA HIS A 331 9.83 13.51 8.07
C HIS A 331 9.97 12.34 7.09
N ILE A 332 10.54 11.24 7.56
CA ILE A 332 10.55 9.97 6.82
C ILE A 332 9.29 9.21 7.23
N VAL A 333 8.38 8.94 6.29
CA VAL A 333 7.10 8.26 6.58
C VAL A 333 7.09 6.89 5.90
N LEU A 334 6.81 5.84 6.68
CA LEU A 334 6.69 4.48 6.16
C LEU A 334 5.26 4.19 5.72
N SER A 335 5.09 3.62 4.52
CA SER A 335 3.82 3.18 3.96
C SER A 335 3.93 1.81 3.30
N GLY A 336 2.82 1.08 3.25
CA GLY A 336 2.70 -0.16 2.50
C GLY A 336 2.91 -1.42 3.35
N GLY A 337 2.43 -2.55 2.84
CA GLY A 337 2.37 -3.81 3.59
C GLY A 337 3.74 -4.35 4.00
N SER A 338 4.76 -4.17 3.17
CA SER A 338 6.11 -4.68 3.43
C SER A 338 6.92 -3.80 4.40
N THR A 339 6.36 -2.69 4.87
CA THR A 339 6.92 -1.91 6.00
C THR A 339 6.40 -2.38 7.37
N MET A 340 5.56 -3.41 7.40
CA MET A 340 4.94 -3.92 8.63
C MET A 340 5.84 -4.90 9.40
N TYR A 341 7.01 -5.27 8.87
CA TYR A 341 7.93 -6.15 9.59
C TYR A 341 8.36 -5.54 10.93
N PRO A 342 8.27 -6.28 12.04
CA PRO A 342 8.83 -5.86 13.31
C PRO A 342 10.32 -5.56 13.16
N GLY A 343 10.80 -4.46 13.77
CA GLY A 343 12.21 -4.05 13.71
C GLY A 343 12.61 -3.22 12.49
N LEU A 344 11.79 -3.15 11.43
CA LEU A 344 12.12 -2.40 10.22
C LEU A 344 12.38 -0.90 10.46
N PRO A 345 11.56 -0.16 11.23
CA PRO A 345 11.83 1.25 11.53
C PRO A 345 13.15 1.45 12.28
N SER A 346 13.42 0.63 13.30
CA SER A 346 14.65 0.69 14.10
C SER A 346 15.90 0.37 13.27
N ARG A 347 15.81 -0.63 12.38
CA ARG A 347 16.90 -0.98 11.46
C ARG A 347 17.19 0.15 10.47
N LEU A 348 16.15 0.73 9.86
CA LEU A 348 16.30 1.89 8.97
C LEU A 348 16.95 3.08 9.69
N GLU A 349 16.54 3.37 10.92
CA GLU A 349 17.10 4.48 11.70
C GLU A 349 18.59 4.26 11.98
N ARG A 350 18.97 3.04 12.38
CA ARG A 350 20.37 2.67 12.62
C ARG A 350 21.22 2.81 11.37
N GLU A 351 20.76 2.27 10.25
CA GLU A 351 21.52 2.22 9.01
C GLU A 351 21.68 3.63 8.40
N LEU A 352 20.64 4.47 8.48
CA LEU A 352 20.75 5.87 8.08
C LEU A 352 21.73 6.66 8.97
N LYS A 353 21.75 6.41 10.28
CA LYS A 353 22.74 7.02 11.19
C LYS A 353 24.17 6.58 10.85
N GLN A 354 24.37 5.30 10.54
CA GLN A 354 25.67 4.76 10.11
C GLN A 354 26.14 5.40 8.80
N LEU A 355 25.28 5.43 7.78
CA LEU A 355 25.58 6.05 6.49
C LEU A 355 25.89 7.55 6.63
N TYR A 356 25.13 8.26 7.48
CA TYR A 356 25.38 9.68 7.74
C TYR A 356 26.71 9.90 8.48
N LEU A 357 27.03 9.07 9.47
CA LEU A 357 28.30 9.14 10.19
C LEU A 357 29.50 8.93 9.26
N GLU A 358 29.45 7.89 8.44
CA GLU A 358 30.55 7.48 7.57
C GLU A 358 30.73 8.46 6.39
N ARG A 359 29.65 8.78 5.68
CA ARG A 359 29.72 9.51 4.41
C ARG A 359 29.62 11.03 4.55
N VAL A 360 28.90 11.53 5.57
CA VAL A 360 28.70 12.98 5.77
C VAL A 360 29.61 13.52 6.86
N LEU A 361 29.61 12.88 8.03
CA LEU A 361 30.39 13.34 9.19
C LEU A 361 31.84 12.83 9.19
N LYS A 362 32.20 11.91 8.28
CA LYS A 362 33.53 11.31 8.14
C LYS A 362 34.06 10.71 9.45
N GLY A 363 33.18 10.08 10.23
CA GLY A 363 33.51 9.41 11.50
C GLY A 363 33.43 10.28 12.75
N ASP A 364 33.04 11.56 12.65
CA ASP A 364 32.88 12.45 13.80
C ASP A 364 31.59 12.14 14.59
N VAL A 365 31.75 11.39 15.68
CA VAL A 365 30.63 10.91 16.52
C VAL A 365 29.98 12.05 17.32
N ASP A 366 30.73 13.09 17.69
CA ASP A 366 30.21 14.19 18.51
C ASP A 366 29.13 14.97 17.74
N LYS A 367 29.32 15.12 16.43
CA LYS A 367 28.33 15.76 15.54
C LYS A 367 27.10 14.90 15.27
N LEU A 368 27.17 13.59 15.47
CA LEU A 368 26.02 12.69 15.29
C LEU A 368 24.87 13.05 16.24
N SER A 369 25.19 13.56 17.43
CA SER A 369 24.18 14.02 18.41
C SER A 369 23.28 15.15 17.87
N LYS A 370 23.78 15.94 16.91
CA LYS A 370 23.03 17.03 16.26
C LYS A 370 22.16 16.54 15.09
N PHE A 371 22.40 15.33 14.61
CA PHE A 371 21.65 14.74 13.50
C PHE A 371 20.27 14.28 13.99
N LYS A 372 19.24 15.07 13.64
CA LYS A 372 17.85 14.74 13.94
C LYS A 372 17.28 13.91 12.80
N ILE A 373 17.06 12.64 13.09
CA ILE A 373 16.34 11.70 12.23
C ILE A 373 15.04 11.30 12.92
N ARG A 374 13.95 11.25 12.16
CA ARG A 374 12.69 10.72 12.63
C ARG A 374 12.04 9.92 11.51
N ILE A 375 11.84 8.65 11.82
CA ILE A 375 11.10 7.70 10.99
C ILE A 375 9.74 7.52 11.65
N GLU A 376 8.70 7.93 10.96
CA GLU A 376 7.32 7.80 11.38
C GLU A 376 6.78 6.47 10.85
N ASP A 377 6.41 5.57 11.76
CA ASP A 377 5.86 4.26 11.45
C ASP A 377 4.42 4.08 12.00
N PRO A 378 3.43 4.86 11.52
CA PRO A 378 2.07 4.78 12.03
C PRO A 378 1.53 3.34 12.05
N PRO A 379 0.77 2.92 13.08
CA PRO A 379 0.28 1.54 13.19
C PRO A 379 -0.64 1.14 12.01
N ARG A 380 -1.29 2.12 11.39
CA ARG A 380 -2.19 1.93 10.24
C ARG A 380 -1.48 2.06 8.88
N ARG A 381 -0.14 2.01 8.86
CA ARG A 381 0.67 2.26 7.64
C ARG A 381 0.40 1.32 6.46
N LYS A 382 -0.12 0.11 6.73
CA LYS A 382 -0.58 -0.83 5.69
C LYS A 382 -1.64 -0.24 4.76
N HIS A 383 -2.46 0.70 5.25
CA HIS A 383 -3.57 1.30 4.50
C HIS A 383 -3.47 2.83 4.44
N MET A 384 -2.28 3.40 4.69
CA MET A 384 -2.12 4.85 4.80
C MET A 384 -2.47 5.61 3.54
N VAL A 385 -2.15 5.04 2.37
CA VAL A 385 -2.58 5.59 1.08
C VAL A 385 -4.11 5.74 1.08
N PHE A 386 -4.85 4.67 1.44
CA PHE A 386 -6.32 4.68 1.52
C PHE A 386 -6.83 5.73 2.48
N LEU A 387 -6.27 5.79 3.67
CA LEU A 387 -6.66 6.78 4.68
C LEU A 387 -6.44 8.21 4.17
N GLY A 388 -5.30 8.48 3.52
CA GLY A 388 -5.00 9.79 2.93
C GLY A 388 -5.97 10.19 1.84
N GLY A 389 -6.34 9.26 0.96
CA GLY A 389 -7.38 9.51 -0.04
C GLY A 389 -8.76 9.67 0.57
N ALA A 390 -9.09 8.90 1.62
CA ALA A 390 -10.34 9.00 2.40
C ALA A 390 -10.55 10.39 2.97
N VAL A 391 -9.51 10.93 3.59
CA VAL A 391 -9.50 12.28 4.14
C VAL A 391 -9.55 13.32 3.02
N LEU A 392 -8.70 13.18 1.98
CA LEU A 392 -8.64 14.16 0.90
C LEU A 392 -9.96 14.27 0.13
N ALA A 393 -10.57 13.13 -0.23
CA ALA A 393 -11.81 13.14 -0.99
C ALA A 393 -12.99 13.66 -0.16
N ASP A 394 -13.01 13.47 1.16
CA ASP A 394 -14.07 14.01 2.02
C ASP A 394 -13.94 15.54 2.16
N ILE A 395 -12.72 16.04 2.34
CA ILE A 395 -12.46 17.50 2.42
C ILE A 395 -12.75 18.19 1.08
N MET A 396 -12.50 17.51 -0.05
CA MET A 396 -12.62 18.09 -1.38
C MET A 396 -13.94 17.74 -2.10
N LYS A 397 -14.88 17.07 -1.45
CA LYS A 397 -16.12 16.57 -2.09
C LYS A 397 -16.95 17.65 -2.78
N ASP A 398 -17.05 18.81 -2.14
CA ASP A 398 -17.84 19.97 -2.56
C ASP A 398 -17.03 21.00 -3.36
N LYS A 399 -15.75 20.71 -3.67
CA LYS A 399 -14.90 21.62 -4.45
C LYS A 399 -14.89 21.23 -5.92
N ASP A 400 -15.68 21.91 -6.74
CA ASP A 400 -15.78 21.60 -8.17
C ASP A 400 -14.46 21.77 -8.93
N ASN A 401 -13.61 22.72 -8.51
CA ASN A 401 -12.29 22.91 -9.10
C ASN A 401 -11.29 21.77 -8.81
N PHE A 402 -11.56 20.88 -7.85
CA PHE A 402 -10.67 19.77 -7.55
C PHE A 402 -10.90 18.57 -8.47
N TRP A 403 -12.16 18.29 -8.80
CA TRP A 403 -12.52 17.13 -9.60
C TRP A 403 -12.37 17.43 -11.10
N LEU A 404 -11.94 16.43 -11.87
CA LEU A 404 -12.11 16.44 -13.32
C LEU A 404 -13.56 16.04 -13.57
N THR A 405 -14.35 16.89 -14.20
CA THR A 405 -15.76 16.61 -14.46
C THR A 405 -15.96 15.93 -15.80
N ARG A 406 -17.06 15.18 -15.94
CA ARG A 406 -17.43 14.57 -17.22
C ARG A 406 -17.67 15.62 -18.31
N GLU A 407 -18.23 16.78 -17.96
CA GLU A 407 -18.46 17.89 -18.88
C GLU A 407 -17.13 18.42 -19.43
N GLU A 408 -16.16 18.71 -18.56
CA GLU A 408 -14.81 19.13 -18.98
C GLU A 408 -14.14 18.09 -19.89
N TYR A 409 -14.32 16.79 -19.61
CA TYR A 409 -13.80 15.71 -20.44
C TYR A 409 -14.48 15.63 -21.81
N GLN A 410 -15.79 15.86 -21.90
CA GLN A 410 -16.51 15.87 -23.19
C GLN A 410 -16.09 17.05 -24.08
N GLU A 411 -15.74 18.19 -23.47
CA GLU A 411 -15.27 19.37 -24.21
C GLU A 411 -13.80 19.27 -24.65
N LYS A 412 -12.93 18.80 -23.76
CA LYS A 412 -11.46 18.86 -23.97
C LYS A 412 -10.83 17.49 -24.22
N GLY A 413 -11.59 16.41 -24.07
CA GLY A 413 -11.09 15.05 -24.07
C GLY A 413 -10.06 14.83 -22.96
N VAL A 414 -9.02 14.09 -23.30
CA VAL A 414 -7.92 13.70 -22.40
C VAL A 414 -7.12 14.90 -21.87
N ARG A 415 -7.17 16.07 -22.54
CA ARG A 415 -6.47 17.29 -22.09
C ARG A 415 -6.96 17.82 -20.75
N VAL A 416 -8.08 17.33 -20.22
CA VAL A 416 -8.52 17.63 -18.85
C VAL A 416 -7.43 17.33 -17.80
N LEU A 417 -6.52 16.40 -18.11
CA LEU A 417 -5.36 16.08 -17.26
C LEU A 417 -4.35 17.22 -17.07
N GLU A 418 -4.37 18.26 -17.91
CA GLU A 418 -3.54 19.46 -17.73
C GLU A 418 -3.83 20.16 -16.38
N LYS A 419 -5.07 20.03 -15.87
CA LYS A 419 -5.49 20.52 -14.54
C LYS A 419 -4.73 19.84 -13.40
N LEU A 420 -4.20 18.65 -13.63
CA LEU A 420 -3.34 17.90 -12.71
C LEU A 420 -1.83 18.13 -12.98
N GLY A 421 -1.48 19.14 -13.79
CA GLY A 421 -0.09 19.47 -14.14
C GLY A 421 0.54 18.49 -15.14
N VAL A 422 -0.29 17.75 -15.89
CA VAL A 422 0.18 16.76 -16.88
C VAL A 422 0.21 17.40 -18.27
N THR A 423 1.38 17.52 -18.88
CA THR A 423 1.48 17.95 -20.28
C THR A 423 1.11 16.79 -21.20
N VAL A 424 -0.07 16.86 -21.80
CA VAL A 424 -0.51 15.94 -22.86
C VAL A 424 0.06 16.45 -24.19
N ARG A 425 0.80 15.61 -24.92
CA ARG A 425 1.39 15.97 -26.23
C ARG A 425 0.53 15.54 -27.39
#